data_AF-A0A4Q7YSG4-F1
#
_entry.id   AF-A0A4Q7YSG4-F1
#
_cell.length_a   1.000
_cell.length_b   1.000
_cell.length_c   1.000
_cell.angle_alpha   90.00
_cell.angle_beta   90.00
_cell.angle_gamma   90.00
#
_symmetry.space_group_name_H-M   'P 1'
#
loop_
_entity.id
_entity.type
_entity.pdbx_description
1 polymer ?
#
loop_
_entity_poly.entity_id
_entity_poly.type
_entity_poly.pdbx_seq_one_letter_code
_entity_poly.pdbx_strand_id
1 'polypeptide(L)'
;MRWAIKHSHTKDKQDNNTHVIGRNLGSGVTDMPSTHYFEELYGVTEERALNFWASHLDEAIGSKQWSQIRDSTGVYLASVLGHFCLQSVDRMEILSPDYSPNDLEFRQFADLTQIAELMMRQLTSAMNPLWMESAGAHILLYAGFFQNQNKGRHNIEFYSAMGRECYLMAAVGKRARVMKLMATDFNQYLFYLANLHRHLRESRYLIRTEN
;
A
#
# COMPACT_ATOMS: atom_id res chain seq x y z
N MET A 1 -6.21 3.30 -2.98
CA MET A 1 -5.64 3.59 -4.31
C MET A 1 -6.56 4.58 -5.05
N ARG A 2 -6.51 5.87 -4.68
CA ARG A 2 -7.45 6.89 -5.15
C ARG A 2 -6.91 7.53 -6.44
N TRP A 3 -7.38 7.04 -7.58
CA TRP A 3 -7.35 7.79 -8.83
C TRP A 3 -8.79 8.18 -9.16
N ALA A 4 -9.18 9.42 -8.82
CA ALA A 4 -10.25 10.23 -9.44
C ALA A 4 -10.60 11.42 -8.52
N ILE A 5 -10.31 12.64 -9.00
CA ILE A 5 -11.20 13.82 -9.08
C ILE A 5 -10.29 15.02 -9.38
N LYS A 6 -10.24 15.38 -10.66
CA LYS A 6 -9.85 16.71 -11.14
C LYS A 6 -11.11 17.55 -11.13
N HIS A 7 -11.12 18.70 -10.44
CA HIS A 7 -11.97 19.83 -10.81
C HIS A 7 -11.17 21.11 -10.68
N SER A 8 -10.99 21.78 -11.83
CA SER A 8 -10.53 23.15 -11.95
C SER A 8 -11.64 24.10 -11.53
N HIS A 9 -11.28 25.23 -10.91
CA HIS A 9 -12.04 26.48 -11.06
C HIS A 9 -11.09 27.67 -11.02
N THR A 10 -11.11 28.37 -12.15
CA THR A 10 -10.48 29.64 -12.51
C THR A 10 -11.12 30.82 -11.79
N LYS A 11 -10.33 31.83 -11.41
CA LYS A 11 -10.75 33.25 -11.43
C LYS A 11 -9.58 34.15 -11.83
N ASP A 12 -9.86 34.99 -12.83
CA ASP A 12 -9.05 36.03 -13.45
C ASP A 12 -8.84 37.27 -12.57
N LYS A 13 -7.70 37.98 -12.78
CA LYS A 13 -7.56 39.41 -13.18
C LYS A 13 -6.26 40.07 -12.70
N GLN A 14 -5.27 40.17 -13.59
CA GLN A 14 -4.85 41.38 -14.33
C GLN A 14 -4.70 42.74 -13.60
N ASP A 15 -3.47 43.26 -13.43
CA ASP A 15 -2.85 44.40 -14.18
C ASP A 15 -1.72 45.17 -13.43
N ASN A 16 -0.63 45.45 -14.18
CA ASN A 16 0.28 46.64 -14.24
C ASN A 16 0.91 47.23 -12.93
N ASN A 17 2.15 47.71 -12.81
CA ASN A 17 3.04 48.39 -13.77
C ASN A 17 4.46 48.65 -13.16
N THR A 18 5.51 48.65 -14.01
CA THR A 18 6.76 49.46 -13.99
C THR A 18 7.50 49.85 -12.67
N HIS A 19 8.76 49.42 -12.51
CA HIS A 19 9.95 50.27 -12.71
C HIS A 19 11.28 49.48 -12.69
N VAL A 20 12.12 49.73 -13.69
CA VAL A 20 13.51 49.24 -13.83
C VAL A 20 14.45 50.19 -13.08
N ILE A 21 15.48 49.64 -12.39
CA ILE A 21 16.93 49.94 -12.51
C ILE A 21 17.67 49.37 -11.29
N GLY A 22 18.74 48.60 -11.54
CA GLY A 22 19.78 48.33 -10.54
C GLY A 22 20.47 46.98 -10.69
N ARG A 23 21.52 46.91 -11.50
CA ARG A 23 22.42 45.74 -11.63
C ARG A 23 23.10 45.43 -10.29
N ASN A 24 23.20 44.14 -9.95
CA ASN A 24 24.46 43.61 -9.41
C ASN A 24 24.62 42.11 -9.66
N LEU A 25 25.82 41.73 -10.08
CA LEU A 25 26.27 40.35 -10.28
C LEU A 25 26.41 39.62 -8.95
N GLY A 26 26.02 38.34 -8.90
CA GLY A 26 26.41 37.46 -7.80
C GLY A 26 25.56 36.21 -7.69
N SER A 27 26.21 35.06 -7.91
CA SER A 27 25.83 33.72 -7.44
C SER A 27 24.40 33.23 -7.71
N GLY A 28 24.26 32.41 -8.75
CA GLY A 28 23.23 31.39 -8.80
C GLY A 28 23.47 30.37 -7.68
N VAL A 29 23.02 30.70 -6.47
CA VAL A 29 22.62 29.72 -5.47
C VAL A 29 21.12 29.91 -5.37
N THR A 30 20.39 29.11 -6.14
CA THR A 30 18.98 28.88 -5.84
C THR A 30 18.96 28.25 -4.46
N ASP A 31 18.66 29.06 -3.44
CA ASP A 31 18.13 28.57 -2.16
C ASP A 31 16.85 27.81 -2.49
N MET A 32 17.00 26.53 -2.86
CA MET A 32 15.90 25.60 -2.81
C MET A 32 15.53 25.50 -1.33
N PRO A 33 14.29 25.81 -0.94
CA PRO A 33 13.89 25.68 0.44
C PRO A 33 14.21 24.25 0.87
N SER A 34 15.02 24.10 1.91
CA SER A 34 15.59 22.82 2.38
C SER A 34 14.53 21.73 2.57
N THR A 35 13.28 22.12 2.79
CA THR A 35 12.10 21.26 2.82
C THR A 35 11.84 20.54 1.50
N HIS A 36 11.96 21.21 0.36
CA HIS A 36 11.73 20.61 -0.96
C HIS A 36 12.86 19.65 -1.33
N TYR A 37 14.11 19.99 -1.00
CA TYR A 37 15.24 19.07 -1.15
C TYR A 37 15.13 17.88 -0.20
N PHE A 38 14.65 18.08 1.03
CA PHE A 38 14.46 17.00 2.00
C PHE A 38 13.28 16.09 1.63
N GLU A 39 12.18 16.62 1.10
CA GLU A 39 11.07 15.83 0.53
C GLU A 39 11.48 15.15 -0.78
N GLU A 40 12.31 15.78 -1.60
CA GLU A 40 12.87 15.16 -2.80
C GLU A 40 13.88 14.06 -2.45
N LEU A 41 14.64 14.21 -1.36
CA LEU A 41 15.67 13.28 -0.93
C LEU A 41 15.13 12.14 -0.04
N TYR A 42 14.17 12.43 0.84
CA TYR A 42 13.64 11.51 1.85
C TYR A 42 12.12 11.33 1.80
N GLY A 43 11.40 12.15 1.03
CA GLY A 43 9.96 11.99 0.84
C GLY A 43 9.65 10.74 0.01
N VAL A 44 8.75 9.92 0.55
CA VAL A 44 8.27 8.71 -0.10
C VAL A 44 6.99 9.05 -0.86
N THR A 45 7.09 9.20 -2.19
CA THR A 45 5.90 9.32 -3.05
C THR A 45 5.23 7.96 -3.24
N GLU A 46 3.96 7.94 -3.64
CA GLU A 46 3.25 6.68 -3.97
C GLU A 46 4.00 5.85 -5.04
N GLU A 47 4.55 6.53 -6.04
CA GLU A 47 5.34 5.90 -7.10
C GLU A 47 6.66 5.33 -6.56
N ARG A 48 7.38 6.09 -5.72
CA ARG A 48 8.63 5.61 -5.09
C ARG A 48 8.36 4.41 -4.19
N ALA A 49 7.28 4.44 -3.40
CA ALA A 49 6.88 3.31 -2.57
C ALA A 49 6.56 2.08 -3.44
N LEU A 50 5.76 2.25 -4.49
CA LEU A 50 5.41 1.16 -5.41
C LEU A 50 6.66 0.53 -6.05
N ASN A 51 7.55 1.36 -6.60
CA ASN A 51 8.77 0.92 -7.25
C ASN A 51 9.71 0.21 -6.26
N PHE A 52 9.83 0.75 -5.05
CA PHE A 52 10.58 0.11 -3.97
C PHE A 52 10.05 -1.30 -3.68
N TRP A 53 8.74 -1.46 -3.50
CA TRP A 53 8.18 -2.77 -3.20
C TRP A 53 8.25 -3.74 -4.38
N ALA A 54 8.05 -3.26 -5.60
CA ALA A 54 8.15 -4.09 -6.80
C ALA A 54 9.58 -4.60 -7.02
N SER A 55 10.60 -3.74 -6.87
CA SER A 55 12.00 -4.13 -7.05
C SER A 55 12.44 -5.15 -6.00
N HIS A 56 12.09 -4.94 -4.73
CA HIS A 56 12.46 -5.87 -3.67
C HIS A 56 11.64 -7.16 -3.72
N LEU A 57 10.43 -7.16 -4.28
CA LEU A 57 9.70 -8.38 -4.58
C LEU A 57 10.44 -9.21 -5.64
N ASP A 58 10.88 -8.59 -6.74
CA ASP A 58 11.69 -9.28 -7.77
C ASP A 58 12.94 -9.92 -7.16
N GLU A 59 13.70 -9.15 -6.39
CA GLU A 59 14.90 -9.64 -5.70
C GLU A 59 14.59 -10.79 -4.74
N ALA A 60 13.54 -10.66 -3.91
CA ALA A 60 13.25 -11.62 -2.85
C ALA A 60 12.64 -12.94 -3.35
N ILE A 61 11.89 -12.92 -4.45
CA ILE A 61 11.22 -14.12 -4.98
C ILE A 61 11.94 -14.71 -6.20
N GLY A 62 12.87 -13.94 -6.77
CA GLY A 62 13.64 -14.29 -7.96
C GLY A 62 12.95 -13.91 -9.26
N SER A 63 13.75 -13.49 -10.26
CA SER A 63 13.26 -12.93 -11.51
C SER A 63 12.41 -13.89 -12.35
N LYS A 64 12.63 -15.21 -12.23
CA LYS A 64 11.78 -16.21 -12.89
C LYS A 64 10.35 -16.16 -12.36
N GLN A 65 10.18 -16.21 -11.04
CA GLN A 65 8.89 -16.15 -10.38
C GLN A 65 8.24 -14.78 -10.57
N TRP A 66 9.02 -13.70 -10.46
CA TRP A 66 8.54 -12.34 -10.71
C TRP A 66 7.98 -12.17 -12.12
N SER A 67 8.66 -12.68 -13.15
CA SER A 67 8.19 -12.58 -14.55
C SER A 67 6.80 -13.18 -14.79
N GLN A 68 6.35 -14.11 -13.94
CA GLN A 68 5.05 -14.75 -14.06
C GLN A 68 3.91 -13.89 -13.49
N ILE A 69 4.23 -13.02 -12.53
CA ILE A 69 3.22 -12.25 -11.79
C ILE A 69 3.32 -10.74 -11.99
N ARG A 70 4.45 -10.22 -12.50
CA ARG A 70 4.76 -8.79 -12.56
C ARG A 70 3.69 -7.95 -13.26
N ASP A 71 3.08 -8.47 -14.32
CA ASP A 71 2.11 -7.72 -15.13
C ASP A 71 0.66 -7.83 -14.59
N SER A 72 0.48 -8.46 -13.42
CA SER A 72 -0.83 -8.64 -12.78
C SER A 72 -0.76 -8.57 -11.24
N THR A 73 -0.68 -9.71 -10.56
CA THR A 73 -0.73 -9.81 -9.10
C THR A 73 0.52 -9.24 -8.42
N GLY A 74 1.66 -9.21 -9.10
CA GLY A 74 2.90 -8.59 -8.61
C GLY A 74 2.76 -7.09 -8.38
N VAL A 75 2.23 -6.35 -9.34
CA VAL A 75 1.93 -4.91 -9.19
C VAL A 75 0.90 -4.69 -8.08
N TYR A 76 -0.11 -5.55 -7.98
CA TYR A 76 -1.10 -5.46 -6.91
C TYR A 76 -0.47 -5.67 -5.52
N LEU A 77 0.39 -6.67 -5.33
CA LEU A 77 1.12 -6.90 -4.08
C LEU A 77 1.99 -5.70 -3.68
N ALA A 78 2.75 -5.16 -4.62
CA ALA A 78 3.57 -3.97 -4.39
C ALA A 78 2.69 -2.76 -4.02
N SER A 79 1.51 -2.63 -4.64
CA SER A 79 0.54 -1.58 -4.33
C SER A 79 -0.07 -1.71 -2.94
N VAL A 80 -0.36 -2.93 -2.49
CA VAL A 80 -0.85 -3.20 -1.13
C VAL A 80 0.20 -2.79 -0.10
N LEU A 81 1.44 -3.20 -0.28
CA LEU A 81 2.54 -2.82 0.62
C LEU A 81 2.78 -1.30 0.60
N GLY A 82 2.78 -0.70 -0.60
CA GLY A 82 2.89 0.74 -0.82
C GLY A 82 1.80 1.53 -0.11
N HIS A 83 0.56 1.05 -0.18
CA HIS A 83 -0.58 1.64 0.50
C HIS A 83 -0.38 1.63 2.03
N PHE A 84 -0.02 0.49 2.61
CA PHE A 84 0.12 0.37 4.07
C PHE A 84 1.33 1.10 4.64
N CYS A 85 2.41 1.27 3.89
CA CYS A 85 3.55 2.06 4.39
C CYS A 85 3.32 3.57 4.33
N LEU A 86 2.40 4.03 3.47
CA LEU A 86 2.04 5.46 3.36
C LEU A 86 0.81 5.84 4.19
N GLN A 87 0.05 4.85 4.65
CA GLN A 87 -1.15 5.10 5.43
C GLN A 87 -0.82 5.26 6.91
N SER A 88 -1.20 6.40 7.47
CA SER A 88 -1.27 6.56 8.93
C SER A 88 -2.44 5.72 9.46
N VAL A 89 -2.18 4.93 10.48
CA VAL A 89 -3.17 4.06 11.14
C VAL A 89 -3.39 4.59 12.54
N ASP A 90 -4.51 5.29 12.78
CA ASP A 90 -4.94 5.60 14.14
C ASP A 90 -5.58 4.35 14.75
N ARG A 91 -4.78 3.65 15.56
CA ARG A 91 -5.23 2.44 16.23
C ARG A 91 -6.34 2.70 17.25
N MET A 92 -6.36 3.89 17.87
CA MET A 92 -7.40 4.22 18.85
C MET A 92 -8.75 4.41 18.15
N GLU A 93 -8.74 5.04 16.97
CA GLU A 93 -9.93 5.16 16.13
C GLU A 93 -10.43 3.79 15.67
N ILE A 94 -9.55 2.93 15.13
CA ILE A 94 -9.93 1.61 14.58
C ILE A 94 -10.46 0.66 15.65
N LEU A 95 -9.95 0.78 16.89
CA LEU A 95 -10.43 -0.01 18.03
C LEU A 95 -11.69 0.58 18.68
N SER A 96 -12.12 1.77 18.26
CA SER A 96 -13.33 2.40 18.78
C SER A 96 -14.57 1.58 18.41
N PRO A 97 -15.53 1.38 19.35
CA PRO A 97 -16.82 0.78 19.04
C PRO A 97 -17.59 1.52 17.94
N ASP A 98 -17.31 2.81 17.76
CA ASP A 98 -17.96 3.68 16.78
C ASP A 98 -17.28 3.66 15.40
N TYR A 99 -16.23 2.84 15.21
CA TYR A 99 -15.54 2.73 13.94
C TYR A 99 -16.44 2.13 12.85
N SER A 100 -16.98 3.00 12.01
CA SER A 100 -17.85 2.66 10.88
C SER A 100 -17.37 3.35 9.61
N PRO A 101 -16.34 2.82 8.93
CA PRO A 101 -15.87 3.39 7.66
C PRO A 101 -17.00 3.34 6.62
N ASN A 102 -16.99 4.28 5.69
CA ASN A 102 -17.97 4.29 4.61
C ASN A 102 -17.79 3.07 3.69
N ASP A 103 -18.85 2.65 3.01
CA ASP A 103 -18.84 1.56 2.04
C ASP A 103 -17.88 1.78 0.86
N LEU A 104 -17.52 3.05 0.61
CA LEU A 104 -16.59 3.48 -0.44
C LEU A 104 -15.13 3.59 0.05
N GLU A 105 -14.88 3.33 1.32
CA GLU A 105 -13.56 3.49 1.94
C GLU A 105 -12.87 2.16 2.19
N PHE A 106 -11.54 2.19 2.06
CA PHE A 106 -10.71 1.03 2.35
C PHE A 106 -10.62 0.86 3.86
N ARG A 107 -11.46 -0.04 4.38
CA ARG A 107 -11.57 -0.35 5.82
C ARG A 107 -10.21 -0.72 6.40
N GLN A 108 -9.86 -0.21 7.57
CA GLN A 108 -8.65 -0.60 8.27
C GLN A 108 -8.94 -1.68 9.30
N PHE A 109 -7.94 -2.50 9.60
CA PHE A 109 -8.03 -3.52 10.65
C PHE A 109 -6.77 -3.46 11.50
N ALA A 110 -6.92 -3.47 12.83
CA ALA A 110 -5.77 -3.40 13.72
C ALA A 110 -4.98 -4.72 13.76
N ASP A 111 -5.66 -5.85 13.56
CA ASP A 111 -5.09 -7.19 13.61
C ASP A 111 -5.95 -8.24 12.87
N LEU A 112 -5.46 -9.48 12.86
CA LEU A 112 -6.14 -10.63 12.27
C LEU A 112 -7.45 -11.02 13.00
N THR A 113 -7.59 -10.69 14.29
CA THR A 113 -8.81 -11.01 15.07
C THR A 113 -9.99 -10.18 14.57
N GLN A 114 -9.81 -8.87 14.37
CA GLN A 114 -10.86 -7.99 13.84
C GLN A 114 -11.34 -8.42 12.45
N ILE A 115 -10.43 -8.96 11.63
CA ILE A 115 -10.79 -9.47 10.31
C ILE A 115 -11.70 -10.70 10.45
N ALA A 116 -11.36 -11.63 11.35
CA ALA A 116 -12.21 -12.79 11.62
C ALA A 116 -13.60 -12.39 12.15
N GLU A 117 -13.66 -11.41 13.06
CA GLU A 117 -14.93 -10.88 13.58
C GLU A 117 -15.80 -10.27 12.49
N LEU A 118 -15.21 -9.47 11.58
CA LEU A 118 -15.93 -8.95 10.43
C LEU A 118 -16.48 -10.09 9.57
N MET A 119 -15.65 -11.08 9.24
CA MET A 119 -16.06 -12.20 8.40
C MET A 119 -17.23 -12.98 9.01
N MET A 120 -17.22 -13.20 10.33
CA MET A 120 -18.33 -13.84 11.04
C MET A 120 -19.63 -13.02 10.97
N ARG A 121 -19.55 -11.68 11.04
CA ARG A 121 -20.72 -10.80 10.89
C ARG A 121 -21.25 -10.79 9.45
N GLN A 122 -20.36 -10.74 8.46
CA GLN A 122 -20.71 -10.65 7.04
C GLN A 122 -21.35 -11.92 6.48
N LEU A 123 -21.17 -13.08 7.11
CA LEU A 123 -21.95 -14.30 6.82
C LEU A 123 -23.47 -14.09 6.99
N THR A 124 -23.87 -13.01 7.69
CA THR A 124 -25.27 -12.71 8.02
C THR A 124 -25.79 -11.40 7.41
N SER A 125 -25.01 -10.66 6.62
CA SER A 125 -25.42 -9.39 6.01
C SER A 125 -25.04 -9.25 4.53
N ALA A 126 -25.46 -8.15 3.89
CA ALA A 126 -25.01 -7.81 2.54
C ALA A 126 -23.50 -7.55 2.54
N MET A 127 -22.81 -8.21 1.62
CA MET A 127 -21.36 -8.25 1.54
C MET A 127 -20.80 -7.06 0.77
N ASN A 128 -19.93 -6.25 1.40
CA ASN A 128 -19.22 -5.15 0.73
C ASN A 128 -17.91 -5.65 0.08
N PRO A 129 -17.78 -5.69 -1.26
CA PRO A 129 -16.59 -6.22 -1.93
C PRO A 129 -15.30 -5.45 -1.66
N LEU A 130 -15.38 -4.13 -1.41
CA LEU A 130 -14.21 -3.30 -1.08
C LEU A 130 -13.69 -3.64 0.32
N TRP A 131 -14.59 -3.90 1.28
CA TRP A 131 -14.19 -4.35 2.62
C TRP A 131 -13.57 -5.74 2.59
N MET A 132 -14.06 -6.62 1.71
CA MET A 132 -13.47 -7.95 1.50
C MET A 132 -12.08 -7.84 0.88
N GLU A 133 -11.87 -6.97 -0.11
CA GLU A 133 -10.54 -6.69 -0.64
C GLU A 133 -9.60 -6.21 0.46
N SER A 134 -10.08 -5.29 1.30
CA SER A 134 -9.27 -4.77 2.41
C SER A 134 -8.92 -5.84 3.44
N ALA A 135 -9.87 -6.68 3.81
CA ALA A 135 -9.62 -7.81 4.71
C ALA A 135 -8.55 -8.75 4.13
N GLY A 136 -8.64 -9.11 2.84
CA GLY A 136 -7.63 -9.92 2.16
C GLY A 136 -6.25 -9.26 2.14
N ALA A 137 -6.19 -7.96 1.88
CA ALA A 137 -4.94 -7.19 1.88
C ALA A 137 -4.28 -7.09 3.27
N HIS A 138 -5.07 -6.90 4.33
CA HIS A 138 -4.55 -6.91 5.70
C HIS A 138 -4.09 -8.31 6.12
N ILE A 139 -4.75 -9.38 5.66
CA ILE A 139 -4.25 -10.75 5.89
C ILE A 139 -2.90 -10.96 5.19
N LEU A 140 -2.72 -10.50 3.93
CA LEU A 140 -1.41 -10.53 3.26
C LEU A 140 -0.32 -9.83 4.09
N LEU A 141 -0.66 -8.67 4.67
CA LEU A 141 0.25 -7.91 5.51
C LEU A 141 0.58 -8.66 6.81
N TYR A 142 -0.40 -9.11 7.57
CA TYR A 142 -0.17 -9.70 8.89
C TYR A 142 0.29 -11.16 8.85
N ALA A 143 -0.36 -11.99 8.01
CA ALA A 143 -0.07 -13.42 7.90
C ALA A 143 1.02 -13.74 6.85
N GLY A 144 1.37 -12.78 5.98
CA GLY A 144 2.45 -12.89 5.01
C GLY A 144 3.67 -12.07 5.40
N PHE A 145 3.61 -10.74 5.24
CA PHE A 145 4.76 -9.87 5.48
C PHE A 145 5.24 -9.90 6.94
N PHE A 146 4.33 -9.72 7.90
CA PHE A 146 4.61 -9.82 9.34
C PHE A 146 4.37 -11.22 9.92
N GLN A 147 4.42 -12.27 9.09
CA GLN A 147 4.11 -13.63 9.51
C GLN A 147 4.87 -14.07 10.76
N ASN A 148 6.16 -13.76 10.86
CA ASN A 148 6.98 -14.14 12.01
C ASN A 148 6.50 -13.53 13.34
N GLN A 149 5.85 -12.37 13.30
CA GLN A 149 5.30 -11.71 14.49
C GLN A 149 3.93 -12.30 14.88
N ASN A 150 3.19 -12.83 13.90
CA ASN A 150 1.81 -13.29 14.08
C ASN A 150 1.69 -14.81 14.26
N LYS A 151 2.63 -15.62 13.76
CA LYS A 151 2.55 -17.10 13.79
C LYS A 151 2.51 -17.71 15.19
N GLY A 152 2.98 -16.99 16.20
CA GLY A 152 2.91 -17.43 17.60
C GLY A 152 1.57 -17.13 18.29
N ARG A 153 0.74 -16.27 17.69
CA ARG A 153 -0.54 -15.82 18.25
C ARG A 153 -1.75 -16.26 17.42
N HIS A 154 -1.53 -16.55 16.14
CA HIS A 154 -2.59 -16.79 15.16
C HIS A 154 -2.29 -18.03 14.33
N ASN A 155 -3.34 -18.77 13.98
CA ASN A 155 -3.25 -19.87 13.03
C ASN A 155 -3.16 -19.32 11.60
N ILE A 156 -1.95 -19.30 11.04
CA ILE A 156 -1.68 -18.76 9.71
C ILE A 156 -2.45 -19.49 8.62
N GLU A 157 -2.62 -20.81 8.71
CA GLU A 157 -3.35 -21.60 7.71
C GLU A 157 -4.84 -21.23 7.69
N PHE A 158 -5.44 -21.04 8.87
CA PHE A 158 -6.82 -20.54 8.98
C PHE A 158 -6.98 -19.17 8.32
N TYR A 159 -6.07 -18.23 8.63
CA TYR A 159 -6.11 -16.91 8.01
C TYR A 159 -5.78 -16.95 6.51
N SER A 160 -5.00 -17.93 6.07
CA SER A 160 -4.74 -18.15 4.65
C SER A 160 -6.00 -18.52 3.87
N ALA A 161 -6.78 -19.47 4.42
CA ALA A 161 -8.08 -19.83 3.87
C ALA A 161 -9.04 -18.63 3.87
N MET A 162 -9.11 -17.90 4.98
CA MET A 162 -9.94 -16.70 5.09
C MET A 162 -9.55 -15.63 4.07
N GLY A 163 -8.26 -15.36 3.89
CA GLY A 163 -7.78 -14.36 2.92
C GLY A 163 -8.11 -14.74 1.48
N ARG A 164 -8.04 -16.03 1.14
CA ARG A 164 -8.55 -16.53 -0.15
C ARG A 164 -10.03 -16.20 -0.34
N GLU A 165 -10.85 -16.51 0.66
CA GLU A 165 -12.30 -16.26 0.58
C GLU A 165 -12.61 -14.76 0.47
N CYS A 166 -11.91 -13.91 1.24
CA CYS A 166 -12.00 -12.46 1.10
C CYS A 166 -11.76 -12.00 -0.35
N TYR A 167 -10.73 -12.52 -1.01
CA TYR A 167 -10.45 -12.17 -2.41
C TYR A 167 -11.48 -12.74 -3.40
N LEU A 168 -12.03 -13.93 -3.17
CA LEU A 168 -13.13 -14.46 -3.99
C LEU A 168 -14.38 -13.59 -3.85
N MET A 169 -14.70 -13.17 -2.63
CA MET A 169 -15.82 -12.28 -2.32
C MET A 169 -15.62 -10.87 -2.90
N ALA A 170 -14.38 -10.38 -2.93
CA ALA A 170 -14.03 -9.11 -3.56
C ALA A 170 -14.08 -9.13 -5.10
N ALA A 171 -14.22 -10.30 -5.72
CA ALA A 171 -14.06 -10.48 -7.17
C ALA A 171 -15.27 -10.02 -8.00
N VAL A 172 -15.54 -8.71 -7.98
CA VAL A 172 -16.64 -8.07 -8.70
C VAL A 172 -16.14 -7.00 -9.68
N GLY A 173 -16.97 -6.69 -10.68
CA GLY A 173 -16.73 -5.59 -11.63
C GLY A 173 -15.39 -5.68 -12.39
N LYS A 174 -14.77 -4.53 -12.63
CA LYS A 174 -13.53 -4.42 -13.43
C LYS A 174 -12.32 -5.12 -12.83
N ARG A 175 -12.32 -5.36 -11.51
CA ARG A 175 -11.18 -5.93 -10.77
C ARG A 175 -11.34 -7.43 -10.49
N ALA A 176 -12.47 -8.02 -10.88
CA ALA A 176 -12.80 -9.43 -10.62
C ALA A 176 -11.69 -10.41 -11.04
N ARG A 177 -11.07 -10.17 -12.21
CA ARG A 177 -9.99 -11.04 -12.70
C ARG A 177 -8.78 -11.04 -11.76
N VAL A 178 -8.31 -9.87 -11.34
CA VAL A 178 -7.15 -9.75 -10.44
C VAL A 178 -7.47 -10.36 -9.08
N MET A 179 -8.65 -10.11 -8.54
CA MET A 179 -9.06 -10.68 -7.25
C MET A 179 -9.14 -12.22 -7.29
N LYS A 180 -9.63 -12.81 -8.39
CA LYS A 180 -9.60 -14.26 -8.58
C LYS A 180 -8.17 -14.82 -8.63
N LEU A 181 -7.26 -14.14 -9.34
CA LEU A 181 -5.85 -14.54 -9.36
C LEU A 181 -5.19 -14.41 -7.97
N MET A 182 -5.51 -13.34 -7.24
CA MET A 182 -5.07 -13.16 -5.85
C MET A 182 -5.56 -14.30 -4.95
N ALA A 183 -6.80 -14.74 -5.11
CA ALA A 183 -7.35 -15.88 -4.37
C ALA A 183 -6.66 -17.21 -4.77
N THR A 184 -6.51 -17.50 -6.06
CA THR A 184 -5.94 -18.76 -6.55
C THR A 184 -4.56 -19.03 -5.96
N ASP A 185 -3.69 -18.01 -5.92
CA ASP A 185 -2.29 -18.15 -5.51
C ASP A 185 -2.03 -17.58 -4.10
N PHE A 186 -3.08 -17.37 -3.30
CA PHE A 186 -3.00 -16.64 -2.03
C PHE A 186 -1.89 -17.17 -1.08
N ASN A 187 -1.83 -18.48 -0.89
CA ASN A 187 -0.81 -19.14 -0.05
C ASN A 187 0.61 -18.84 -0.54
N GLN A 188 0.81 -18.84 -1.87
CA GLN A 188 2.09 -18.55 -2.49
C GLN A 188 2.50 -17.10 -2.24
N TYR A 189 1.54 -16.17 -2.26
CA TYR A 189 1.79 -14.77 -1.96
C TYR A 189 2.14 -14.53 -0.48
N LEU A 190 1.57 -15.27 0.46
CA LEU A 190 2.03 -15.21 1.86
C LEU A 190 3.50 -15.58 1.98
N PHE A 191 3.94 -16.62 1.28
CA PHE A 191 5.34 -17.04 1.26
C PHE A 191 6.26 -15.98 0.63
N TYR A 192 5.85 -15.40 -0.49
CA TYR A 192 6.58 -14.30 -1.14
C TYR A 192 6.76 -13.10 -0.19
N LEU A 193 5.71 -12.70 0.51
CA LEU A 193 5.76 -11.57 1.44
C LEU A 193 6.61 -11.89 2.68
N ALA A 194 6.57 -13.12 3.18
CA ALA A 194 7.44 -13.55 4.28
C ALA A 194 8.93 -13.52 3.88
N ASN A 195 9.23 -13.96 2.64
CA ASN A 195 10.58 -13.88 2.08
C ASN A 195 11.03 -12.45 1.87
N LEU A 196 10.16 -11.58 1.35
CA LEU A 196 10.44 -10.16 1.20
C LEU A 196 10.78 -9.51 2.54
N HIS A 197 9.98 -9.75 3.57
CA HIS A 197 10.27 -9.21 4.90
C HIS A 197 11.61 -9.73 5.45
N ARG A 198 11.95 -11.00 5.22
CA ARG A 198 13.27 -11.55 5.56
C ARG A 198 14.39 -10.88 4.77
N HIS A 199 14.25 -10.77 3.45
CA HIS A 199 15.21 -10.10 2.55
C HIS A 199 15.50 -8.68 3.02
N LEU A 200 14.46 -7.90 3.31
CA LEU A 200 14.60 -6.53 3.80
C LEU A 200 15.26 -6.46 5.19
N ARG A 201 15.03 -7.44 6.05
CA ARG A 201 15.71 -7.53 7.36
C ARG A 201 17.19 -7.88 7.23
N GLU A 202 17.53 -8.75 6.30
CA GLU A 202 18.91 -9.17 6.03
C GLU A 202 19.69 -8.09 5.28
N SER A 203 19.01 -7.28 4.46
CA SER A 203 19.58 -6.17 3.67
C SER A 203 19.75 -4.85 4.45
N ARG A 204 19.64 -4.88 5.80
CA ARG A 204 19.39 -3.70 6.66
C ARG A 204 20.44 -2.58 6.71
N TYR A 205 21.50 -2.58 5.90
CA TYR A 205 22.53 -1.53 5.92
C TYR A 205 23.09 -1.16 4.54
N LEU A 206 22.25 -1.00 3.53
CA LEU A 206 22.66 -0.37 2.26
C LEU A 206 22.28 1.11 2.22
N ILE A 207 22.77 1.91 3.18
CA ILE A 207 23.11 3.30 2.84
C ILE A 207 24.38 3.18 2.00
N ARG A 208 24.23 2.95 0.70
CA ARG A 208 25.35 3.13 -0.21
C ARG A 208 25.53 4.63 -0.33
N THR A 209 26.49 5.18 0.42
CA THR A 209 27.09 6.45 0.01
C THR A 209 27.69 6.21 -1.36
N GLU A 210 27.23 6.99 -2.34
CA GLU A 210 27.71 6.95 -3.72
C GLU A 210 29.25 6.94 -3.74
N ASN A 211 29.83 6.08 -4.59
CA ASN A 211 31.25 6.17 -4.99
C ASN A 211 31.35 7.10 -6.19
#